data_AF-A0A3R9P066-F1
#
_entry.id   AF-A0A3R9P066-F1
#
_cell.length_a   1.000
_cell.length_b   1.000
_cell.length_c   1.000
_cell.angle_alpha   90.00
_cell.angle_beta   90.00
_cell.angle_gamma   90.00
#
_symmetry.space_group_name_H-M   'P 1'
#
loop_
_entity.id
_entity.type
_entity.pdbx_description
1 polymer ?
#
loop_
_entity_poly.entity_id
_entity_poly.type
_entity_poly.pdbx_seq_one_letter_code
_entity_poly.pdbx_strand_id
1 'polypeptide(L)'
;MPHFRFGPGFNFWPLYTTIQQYYPLGLTLPEYDDEFRHRYPGHEQLWDICTDCIENYPAFRQRWKPFQDHLKAAFKRTVHHSQGPIPSYAGHIVVQKPKDPIWGHWKELHFAISLLGPYYTIYGLDTFKIELPETRHAMGHQEPITKPMGRSAIYALTVSPYEEYADLFECLEAAIREWFPEHRLVPFAVGCQTLAGLVVDGCAAQPACLHAALFHTDIPWQSLEFHHHRGDEHYGYDAWRTTPSV
;
A
#
# COMPACT_ATOMS: atom_id res chain seq x y z
N MET A 1 8.22 12.04 9.79
CA MET A 1 7.51 12.18 8.50
C MET A 1 7.18 13.65 8.23
N PRO A 2 7.23 14.12 6.98
CA PRO A 2 6.82 15.47 6.62
C PRO A 2 5.30 15.64 6.73
N HIS A 3 4.85 16.83 7.16
CA HIS A 3 3.42 17.17 7.11
C HIS A 3 2.96 17.41 5.67
N PHE A 4 1.72 17.05 5.38
CA PHE A 4 1.11 17.27 4.08
C PHE A 4 1.05 18.76 3.74
N ARG A 5 1.54 19.11 2.54
CA ARG A 5 1.60 20.48 2.05
C ARG A 5 1.24 20.52 0.57
N PHE A 6 0.47 21.54 0.19
CA PHE A 6 0.25 21.85 -1.21
C PHE A 6 1.52 22.51 -1.76
N GLY A 7 2.21 21.82 -2.67
CA GLY A 7 3.33 22.39 -3.41
C GLY A 7 2.83 23.39 -4.47
N PRO A 8 3.50 24.53 -4.67
CA PRO A 8 3.17 25.42 -5.77
C PRO A 8 3.33 24.68 -7.11
N GLY A 9 2.33 24.79 -7.99
CA GLY A 9 2.36 24.17 -9.33
C GLY A 9 1.84 22.72 -9.41
N PHE A 10 1.41 22.12 -8.30
CA PHE A 10 0.85 20.77 -8.27
C PHE A 10 -0.55 20.73 -7.63
N ASN A 11 -1.44 19.90 -8.16
CA ASN A 11 -2.82 19.74 -7.71
C ASN A 11 -3.01 18.43 -6.93
N PHE A 12 -2.47 18.35 -5.71
CA PHE A 12 -2.73 17.23 -4.80
C PHE A 12 -4.05 17.35 -4.02
N TRP A 13 -4.87 18.36 -4.33
CA TRP A 13 -6.18 18.59 -3.69
C TRP A 13 -7.10 17.37 -3.73
N PRO A 14 -7.20 16.61 -4.86
CA PRO A 14 -8.05 15.43 -4.92
C PRO A 14 -7.74 14.39 -3.84
N LEU A 15 -6.46 14.16 -3.53
CA LEU A 15 -6.04 13.21 -2.49
C LEU A 15 -6.58 13.63 -1.12
N TYR A 16 -6.40 14.91 -0.77
CA TYR A 16 -6.89 15.47 0.49
C TYR A 16 -8.41 15.37 0.59
N THR A 17 -9.14 15.78 -0.47
CA THR A 17 -10.60 15.76 -0.46
C THR A 17 -11.16 14.34 -0.40
N THR A 18 -10.53 13.36 -1.05
CA THR A 18 -10.92 11.96 -0.94
C THR A 18 -10.74 11.48 0.50
N ILE A 19 -9.58 11.73 1.12
CA ILE A 19 -9.34 11.30 2.51
C ILE A 19 -10.34 11.96 3.47
N GLN A 20 -10.62 13.25 3.30
CA GLN A 20 -11.57 13.97 4.16
C GLN A 20 -13.00 13.37 4.13
N GLN A 21 -13.40 12.74 3.04
CA GLN A 21 -14.73 12.10 2.93
C GLN A 21 -14.86 10.91 3.87
N TYR A 22 -13.80 10.11 4.03
CA TYR A 22 -13.85 8.82 4.73
C TYR A 22 -13.28 8.87 6.15
N TYR A 23 -12.42 9.85 6.45
CA TYR A 23 -11.71 9.94 7.73
C TYR A 23 -12.05 11.25 8.46
N PRO A 24 -12.25 11.22 9.80
CA PRO A 24 -12.53 12.41 10.60
C PRO A 24 -11.26 13.26 10.77
N LEU A 25 -11.02 14.18 9.84
CA LEU A 25 -9.86 15.08 9.90
C LEU A 25 -10.10 16.31 10.78
N GLY A 26 -9.06 16.77 11.48
CA GLY A 26 -9.10 18.02 12.25
C GLY A 26 -9.92 17.96 13.54
N LEU A 27 -10.35 16.76 13.96
CA LEU A 27 -10.99 16.54 15.26
C LEU A 27 -9.95 16.08 16.28
N THR A 28 -9.97 16.67 17.47
CA THR A 28 -9.25 16.13 18.63
C THR A 28 -10.16 15.11 19.29
N LEU A 29 -9.96 13.83 18.97
CA LEU A 29 -10.68 12.75 19.63
C LEU A 29 -9.99 12.41 20.95
N PRO A 30 -10.74 12.14 22.04
CA PRO A 30 -10.17 11.50 23.22
C PRO A 30 -9.48 10.20 22.82
N GLU A 31 -8.34 9.87 23.44
CA GLU A 31 -7.52 8.68 23.13
C GLU A 31 -8.27 7.32 23.18
N TYR A 32 -9.51 7.31 23.67
CA TYR A 32 -10.33 6.11 23.88
C TYR A 32 -11.74 6.19 23.27
N ASP A 33 -12.04 7.19 22.43
CA ASP A 33 -13.35 7.27 21.77
C ASP A 33 -13.37 6.51 20.44
N ASP A 34 -13.08 5.21 20.53
CA ASP A 34 -13.17 4.28 19.39
C ASP A 34 -14.60 4.25 18.83
N GLU A 35 -15.60 4.45 19.68
CA GLU A 35 -17.02 4.43 19.27
C GLU A 35 -17.35 5.57 18.31
N PHE A 36 -16.90 6.80 18.59
CA PHE A 36 -17.12 7.93 17.67
C PHE A 36 -16.52 7.66 16.29
N ARG A 37 -15.30 7.13 16.23
CA ARG A 37 -14.61 6.85 14.97
C ARG A 37 -15.39 5.83 14.13
N HIS A 38 -15.86 4.75 14.74
CA HIS A 38 -16.63 3.73 14.03
C HIS A 38 -18.02 4.21 13.57
N ARG A 39 -18.54 5.27 14.20
CA ARG A 39 -19.84 5.90 13.86
C ARG A 39 -19.69 7.14 12.98
N TYR A 40 -18.47 7.50 12.59
CA TYR A 40 -18.27 8.59 11.63
C TYR A 40 -18.87 8.14 10.28
N PRO A 41 -19.78 8.91 9.66
CA PRO A 41 -20.46 8.48 8.43
C PRO A 41 -19.51 8.13 7.29
N GLY A 42 -18.36 8.82 7.20
CA GLY A 42 -17.33 8.49 6.22
C GLY A 42 -16.65 7.13 6.47
N HIS A 43 -16.53 6.73 7.74
CA HIS A 43 -15.95 5.44 8.10
C HIS A 43 -16.94 4.29 7.83
N GLU A 44 -18.24 4.52 8.06
CA GLU A 44 -19.29 3.58 7.64
C GLU A 44 -19.28 3.38 6.12
N GLN A 45 -19.17 4.46 5.34
CA GLN A 45 -19.05 4.37 3.87
C GLN A 45 -17.79 3.63 3.42
N LEU A 46 -16.66 3.87 4.09
CA LEU A 46 -15.41 3.15 3.85
C LEU A 46 -15.59 1.64 4.09
N TRP A 47 -16.25 1.28 5.19
CA TRP A 47 -16.56 -0.10 5.53
C TRP A 47 -17.43 -0.75 4.45
N ASP A 48 -18.52 -0.10 4.05
CA ASP A 48 -19.41 -0.58 3.00
C ASP A 48 -18.67 -0.83 1.68
N ILE A 49 -17.77 0.09 1.28
CA ILE A 49 -16.92 -0.08 0.09
C ILE A 49 -16.04 -1.33 0.23
N CYS A 50 -15.37 -1.52 1.36
CA CYS A 50 -14.52 -2.68 1.62
C CYS A 50 -15.33 -3.98 1.61
N THR A 51 -16.49 -4.02 2.28
CA THR A 51 -17.36 -5.20 2.29
C THR A 51 -17.85 -5.54 0.88
N ASP A 52 -18.30 -4.56 0.10
CA ASP A 52 -18.80 -4.77 -1.26
C ASP A 52 -17.71 -5.15 -2.26
N CYS A 53 -16.51 -4.59 -2.12
CA CYS A 53 -15.43 -4.75 -3.10
C CYS A 53 -14.46 -5.88 -2.78
N ILE A 54 -14.27 -6.22 -1.49
CA ILE A 54 -13.23 -7.13 -0.99
C ILE A 54 -13.84 -8.34 -0.29
N GLU A 55 -14.76 -8.14 0.67
CA GLU A 55 -15.30 -9.25 1.47
C GLU A 55 -16.37 -10.07 0.72
N ASN A 56 -17.16 -9.41 -0.14
CA ASN A 56 -18.09 -10.07 -1.05
C ASN A 56 -17.30 -10.82 -2.13
N TYR A 57 -16.89 -12.05 -1.81
CA TYR A 57 -15.99 -12.84 -2.66
C TYR A 57 -16.45 -13.00 -4.12
N PRO A 58 -17.74 -13.23 -4.43
CA PRO A 58 -18.23 -13.17 -5.81
C PRO A 58 -17.95 -11.85 -6.52
N ALA A 59 -18.28 -10.71 -5.89
CA ALA A 59 -18.06 -9.38 -6.46
C ALA A 59 -16.57 -9.05 -6.59
N PHE A 60 -15.79 -9.33 -5.54
CA PHE A 60 -14.33 -9.25 -5.55
C PHE A 60 -13.74 -10.02 -6.73
N ARG A 61 -14.10 -11.31 -6.88
CA ARG A 61 -13.59 -12.15 -7.95
C ARG A 61 -13.99 -11.60 -9.32
N GLN A 62 -15.21 -11.10 -9.48
CA GLN A 62 -15.67 -10.54 -10.76
C GLN A 62 -14.89 -9.28 -11.16
N ARG A 63 -14.49 -8.44 -10.19
CA ARG A 63 -13.78 -7.18 -10.44
C ARG A 63 -12.26 -7.37 -10.53
N TRP A 64 -11.68 -8.12 -9.60
CA TRP A 64 -10.24 -8.28 -9.47
C TRP A 64 -9.64 -9.33 -10.40
N LYS A 65 -10.29 -10.48 -10.56
CA LYS A 65 -9.77 -11.61 -11.36
C LYS A 65 -9.43 -11.19 -12.80
N PRO A 66 -10.29 -10.44 -13.54
CA PRO A 66 -9.96 -10.04 -14.91
C PRO A 66 -8.70 -9.17 -15.00
N PHE A 67 -8.55 -8.22 -14.08
CA PHE A 67 -7.36 -7.38 -14.03
C PHE A 67 -6.11 -8.19 -13.63
N GLN A 68 -6.23 -9.11 -12.67
CA GLN A 68 -5.13 -10.03 -12.32
C GLN A 68 -4.72 -10.90 -13.53
N ASP A 69 -5.67 -11.37 -14.33
CA ASP A 69 -5.40 -12.14 -15.55
C ASP A 69 -4.77 -11.28 -16.66
N HIS A 70 -5.18 -10.02 -16.80
CA HIS A 70 -4.53 -9.02 -17.66
C HIS A 70 -3.06 -8.82 -17.27
N LEU A 71 -2.78 -8.58 -15.98
CA LEU A 71 -1.40 -8.46 -15.49
C LEU A 71 -0.61 -9.77 -15.72
N LYS A 72 -1.19 -10.93 -15.43
CA LYS A 72 -0.53 -12.23 -15.66
C LYS A 72 -0.14 -12.41 -17.13
N ALA A 73 -0.98 -11.96 -18.06
CA ALA A 73 -0.68 -12.00 -19.49
C ALA A 73 0.48 -11.06 -19.87
N ALA A 74 0.53 -9.85 -19.31
CA ALA A 74 1.59 -8.88 -19.54
C ALA A 74 2.96 -9.35 -19.01
N PHE A 75 3.01 -9.89 -17.78
CA PHE A 75 4.27 -10.26 -17.13
C PHE A 75 4.76 -11.67 -17.41
N LYS A 76 3.85 -12.57 -17.84
CA LYS A 76 4.10 -14.02 -17.83
C LYS A 76 4.57 -14.53 -16.46
N ARG A 77 4.18 -13.85 -15.39
CA ARG A 77 4.49 -14.15 -13.98
C ARG A 77 3.20 -14.22 -13.17
N THR A 78 3.24 -14.94 -12.05
CA THR A 78 2.13 -14.94 -11.10
C THR A 78 2.05 -13.60 -10.40
N VAL A 79 0.86 -13.00 -10.42
CA VAL A 79 0.51 -11.85 -9.60
C VAL A 79 -0.15 -12.36 -8.34
N HIS A 80 0.46 -12.11 -7.19
CA HIS A 80 -0.06 -12.47 -5.88
C HIS A 80 -0.99 -11.38 -5.39
N HIS A 81 -2.05 -11.75 -4.68
CA HIS A 81 -3.00 -10.81 -4.08
C HIS A 81 -2.72 -10.65 -2.58
N SER A 82 -2.73 -9.42 -2.10
CA SER A 82 -2.60 -9.09 -0.68
C SER A 82 -3.95 -9.23 0.02
N GLN A 83 -4.00 -9.98 1.13
CA GLN A 83 -5.24 -10.26 1.86
C GLN A 83 -5.56 -9.15 2.87
N GLY A 84 -6.86 -8.94 3.15
CA GLY A 84 -7.34 -8.06 4.22
C GLY A 84 -8.38 -7.04 3.74
N PRO A 85 -9.22 -6.49 4.64
CA PRO A 85 -10.20 -5.46 4.32
C PRO A 85 -9.53 -4.09 4.17
N ILE A 86 -8.70 -3.96 3.14
CA ILE A 86 -8.00 -2.72 2.80
C ILE A 86 -8.78 -1.97 1.72
N PRO A 87 -8.82 -0.63 1.73
CA PRO A 87 -9.47 0.19 0.70
C PRO A 87 -8.71 0.21 -0.62
N SER A 88 -8.16 -0.93 -1.04
CA SER A 88 -7.48 -1.09 -2.31
C SER A 88 -7.52 -2.52 -2.81
N TYR A 89 -7.43 -2.65 -4.13
CA TYR A 89 -6.97 -3.90 -4.72
C TYR A 89 -5.45 -3.91 -4.75
N ALA A 90 -4.84 -4.73 -3.91
CA ALA A 90 -3.39 -4.81 -3.79
C ALA A 90 -2.82 -6.19 -4.16
N GLY A 91 -1.57 -6.17 -4.62
CA GLY A 91 -0.85 -7.37 -4.99
C GLY A 91 0.64 -7.13 -5.19
N HIS A 92 1.36 -8.20 -5.53
CA HIS A 92 2.78 -8.13 -5.83
C HIS A 92 3.21 -9.14 -6.89
N ILE A 93 4.31 -8.81 -7.56
CA ILE A 93 5.00 -9.64 -8.56
C ILE A 93 6.37 -10.00 -7.98
N VAL A 94 6.69 -11.29 -7.96
CA VAL A 94 8.01 -11.72 -7.49
C VAL A 94 9.07 -11.44 -8.56
N VAL A 95 10.03 -10.58 -8.22
CA VAL A 95 11.18 -10.23 -9.08
C VAL A 95 12.28 -11.26 -8.91
N GLN A 96 12.61 -11.59 -7.66
CA GLN A 96 13.65 -12.56 -7.28
C GLN A 96 13.18 -13.41 -6.09
N LYS A 97 13.43 -14.72 -6.18
CA LYS A 97 13.29 -15.66 -5.06
C LYS A 97 14.67 -16.04 -4.51
N PRO A 98 14.78 -16.37 -3.23
CA PRO A 98 16.03 -16.89 -2.69
C PRO A 98 16.34 -18.26 -3.29
N LYS A 99 17.63 -18.64 -3.26
CA LYS A 99 18.08 -19.98 -3.63
C LYS A 99 17.90 -20.99 -2.49
N ASP A 100 17.92 -20.51 -1.24
CA ASP A 100 17.79 -21.32 -0.03
C ASP A 100 16.40 -21.06 0.59
N PRO A 101 15.66 -22.13 0.98
CA PRO A 101 14.32 -21.99 1.55
C PRO A 101 14.31 -21.49 3.01
N ILE A 102 15.41 -21.68 3.76
CA ILE A 102 15.50 -21.32 5.18
C ILE A 102 15.85 -19.85 5.34
N TRP A 103 16.69 -19.33 4.46
CA TRP A 103 17.12 -17.94 4.52
C TRP A 103 17.39 -17.38 3.13
N GLY A 104 17.12 -16.10 2.94
CA GLY A 104 17.57 -15.45 1.73
C GLY A 104 16.94 -14.10 1.47
N HIS A 105 17.10 -13.67 0.23
CA HIS A 105 16.76 -12.34 -0.23
C HIS A 105 15.67 -12.45 -1.29
N TRP A 106 14.50 -11.88 -0.97
CA TRP A 106 13.33 -11.73 -1.82
C TRP A 106 13.25 -10.31 -2.37
N LYS A 107 13.00 -10.20 -3.68
CA LYS A 107 12.66 -8.94 -4.33
C LYS A 107 11.26 -9.06 -4.89
N GLU A 108 10.38 -8.14 -4.51
CA GLU A 108 8.97 -8.13 -4.88
C GLU A 108 8.59 -6.73 -5.37
N LEU A 109 7.84 -6.64 -6.48
CA LEU A 109 7.25 -5.39 -6.96
C LEU A 109 5.79 -5.37 -6.50
N HIS A 110 5.48 -4.51 -5.54
CA HIS A 110 4.17 -4.33 -4.94
C HIS A 110 3.41 -3.21 -5.64
N PHE A 111 2.09 -3.31 -5.64
CA PHE A 111 1.20 -2.27 -6.15
C PHE A 111 -0.16 -2.30 -5.44
N ALA A 112 -0.86 -1.18 -5.47
CA ALA A 112 -2.23 -1.07 -4.99
C ALA A 112 -3.04 -0.08 -5.83
N ILE A 113 -4.30 -0.43 -6.10
CA ILE A 113 -5.29 0.41 -6.79
C ILE A 113 -6.34 0.83 -5.76
N SER A 114 -6.47 2.13 -5.48
CA SER A 114 -7.39 2.61 -4.44
C SER A 114 -8.84 2.37 -4.82
N LEU A 115 -9.67 2.00 -3.85
CA LEU A 115 -11.13 1.95 -3.98
C LEU A 115 -11.78 3.30 -3.68
N LEU A 116 -11.05 4.25 -3.10
CA LEU A 116 -11.58 5.54 -2.65
C LEU A 116 -11.50 6.63 -3.73
N GLY A 117 -10.70 6.41 -4.76
CA GLY A 117 -10.53 7.34 -5.87
C GLY A 117 -9.58 6.81 -6.93
N PRO A 118 -9.39 7.57 -8.04
CA PRO A 118 -8.64 7.13 -9.20
C PRO A 118 -7.13 7.24 -8.97
N TYR A 119 -6.62 6.41 -8.06
CA TYR A 119 -5.25 6.47 -7.57
C TYR A 119 -4.62 5.08 -7.56
N TYR A 120 -3.33 5.02 -7.84
CA TYR A 120 -2.54 3.81 -7.63
C TYR A 120 -1.15 4.13 -7.10
N THR A 121 -0.47 3.09 -6.62
CA THR A 121 0.91 3.15 -6.13
C THR A 121 1.65 1.89 -6.58
N ILE A 122 2.95 2.01 -6.81
CA ILE A 122 3.86 0.92 -7.16
C ILE A 122 5.15 1.13 -6.37
N TYR A 123 5.69 0.08 -5.77
CA TYR A 123 6.99 0.12 -5.10
C TYR A 123 7.67 -1.26 -5.10
N GLY A 124 8.99 -1.28 -5.24
CA GLY A 124 9.82 -2.46 -5.05
C GLY A 124 10.16 -2.64 -3.57
N LEU A 125 10.12 -3.88 -3.10
CA LEU A 125 10.48 -4.25 -1.74
C LEU A 125 11.56 -5.33 -1.77
N ASP A 126 12.71 -4.99 -1.20
CA ASP A 126 13.78 -5.93 -0.91
C ASP A 126 13.66 -6.37 0.54
N THR A 127 13.42 -7.67 0.74
CA THR A 127 13.32 -8.27 2.07
C THR A 127 14.28 -9.43 2.22
N PHE A 128 14.94 -9.46 3.36
CA PHE A 128 15.61 -10.66 3.84
C PHE A 128 14.66 -11.41 4.75
N LYS A 129 14.42 -12.70 4.49
CA LYS A 129 13.61 -13.56 5.37
C LYS A 129 14.45 -14.72 5.88
N ILE A 130 14.24 -15.10 7.13
CA ILE A 130 14.86 -16.25 7.77
C ILE A 130 13.80 -17.03 8.55
N GLU A 131 13.76 -18.33 8.38
CA GLU A 131 12.94 -19.23 9.18
C GLU A 131 13.75 -19.75 10.36
N LEU A 132 13.33 -19.39 11.57
CA LEU A 132 13.97 -19.84 12.80
C LEU A 132 13.00 -20.72 13.59
N PRO A 133 13.47 -21.83 14.20
CA PRO A 133 12.63 -22.60 15.10
C PRO A 133 12.33 -21.75 16.33
N GLU A 134 11.05 -21.50 16.58
CA GLU A 134 10.60 -20.73 17.74
C GLU A 134 9.69 -21.59 18.60
N THR A 135 10.04 -21.68 19.88
CA THR A 135 9.27 -22.41 20.88
C THR A 135 8.35 -21.44 21.60
N ARG A 136 7.04 -21.68 21.52
CA ARG A 136 6.05 -20.85 22.21
C ARG A 136 5.17 -21.70 23.10
N HIS A 137 4.86 -21.16 24.28
CA HIS A 137 3.75 -21.65 25.10
C HIS A 137 2.46 -21.07 24.54
N ALA A 138 1.76 -21.85 23.72
CA ALA A 138 0.45 -21.45 23.23
C ALA A 138 -0.56 -21.53 24.38
N MET A 139 -1.41 -20.50 24.51
CA MET A 139 -2.46 -20.46 25.52
C MET A 139 -3.35 -21.71 25.36
N GLY A 140 -3.46 -22.53 26.41
CA GLY A 140 -4.23 -23.78 26.38
C GLY A 140 -3.46 -25.06 26.04
N HIS A 141 -2.15 -24.99 25.77
CA HIS A 141 -1.30 -26.18 25.60
C HIS A 141 -0.40 -26.39 26.84
N GLN A 142 -0.36 -27.62 27.35
CA GLN A 142 0.49 -27.98 28.50
C GLN A 142 1.98 -28.07 28.14
N GLU A 143 2.30 -28.42 26.88
CA GLU A 143 3.69 -28.50 26.41
C GLU A 143 4.02 -27.39 25.38
N PRO A 144 5.24 -26.86 25.42
CA PRO A 144 5.69 -25.88 24.44
C PRO A 144 5.73 -26.47 23.03
N ILE A 145 5.30 -25.69 22.04
CA ILE A 145 5.29 -26.09 20.64
C ILE A 145 6.41 -25.34 19.91
N THR A 146 7.32 -26.08 19.28
CA THR A 146 8.35 -25.52 18.39
C THR A 146 7.87 -25.59 16.95
N LYS A 147 7.80 -24.45 16.28
CA LYS A 147 7.48 -24.35 14.85
C LYS A 147 8.46 -23.40 14.15
N PRO A 148 8.76 -23.63 12.86
CA PRO A 148 9.49 -22.64 12.07
C PRO A 148 8.66 -21.35 12.01
N MET A 149 9.28 -20.24 12.39
CA MET A 149 8.70 -18.91 12.32
C MET A 149 9.56 -18.03 11.43
N GLY A 150 8.93 -17.47 10.40
CA GLY A 150 9.56 -16.50 9.53
C GLY A 150 9.81 -15.19 10.27
N ARG A 151 11.05 -14.72 10.25
CA ARG A 151 11.43 -13.34 10.55
C ARG A 151 11.82 -12.67 9.25
N SER A 152 11.46 -11.41 9.10
CA SER A 152 11.79 -10.63 7.90
C SER A 152 12.30 -9.26 8.29
N ALA A 153 13.29 -8.78 7.54
CA ALA A 153 13.79 -7.42 7.62
C ALA A 153 13.74 -6.82 6.22
N ILE A 154 13.30 -5.56 6.12
CA ILE A 154 13.33 -4.82 4.87
C ILE A 154 14.71 -4.22 4.72
N TYR A 155 15.34 -4.50 3.59
CA TYR A 155 16.68 -3.99 3.27
C TYR A 155 16.61 -2.69 2.48
N ALA A 156 15.72 -2.63 1.50
CA ALA A 156 15.52 -1.45 0.68
C ALA A 156 14.08 -1.35 0.16
N LEU A 157 13.61 -0.11 0.02
CA LEU A 157 12.38 0.24 -0.68
C LEU A 157 12.76 0.95 -1.99
N THR A 158 12.19 0.56 -3.13
CA THR A 158 12.44 1.20 -4.43
C THR A 158 11.17 1.87 -4.92
N VAL A 159 11.18 3.17 -5.18
CA VAL A 159 9.93 3.97 -5.31
C VAL A 159 9.68 4.52 -6.72
N SER A 160 10.52 4.15 -7.68
CA SER A 160 10.42 4.50 -9.09
C SER A 160 11.03 3.38 -9.95
N PRO A 161 10.94 3.45 -11.30
CA PRO A 161 11.78 2.64 -12.17
C PRO A 161 13.26 2.83 -11.81
N TYR A 162 13.90 1.80 -11.28
CA TYR A 162 15.29 1.85 -10.82
C TYR A 162 15.93 0.47 -10.83
N GLU A 163 17.12 0.36 -11.44
CA GLU A 163 17.92 -0.87 -11.55
C GLU A 163 17.06 -2.10 -11.91
N GLU A 164 17.07 -3.14 -11.08
CA GLU A 164 16.40 -4.42 -11.33
C GLU A 164 14.86 -4.34 -11.39
N TYR A 165 14.28 -3.21 -10.98
CA TYR A 165 12.84 -2.99 -11.01
C TYR A 165 12.39 -2.21 -12.24
N ALA A 166 13.27 -1.53 -12.97
CA ALA A 166 12.91 -0.55 -14.00
C ALA A 166 11.91 -1.10 -15.03
N ASP A 167 12.29 -2.14 -15.76
CA ASP A 167 11.45 -2.72 -16.82
C ASP A 167 10.11 -3.25 -16.29
N LEU A 168 10.13 -3.89 -15.12
CA LEU A 168 8.91 -4.44 -14.51
C LEU A 168 7.99 -3.34 -13.98
N PHE A 169 8.56 -2.28 -13.43
CA PHE A 169 7.82 -1.13 -12.94
C PHE A 169 7.11 -0.43 -14.10
N GLU A 170 7.83 -0.08 -15.16
CA GLU A 170 7.26 0.61 -16.33
C GLU A 170 6.19 -0.24 -17.01
N CYS A 171 6.42 -1.55 -17.13
CA CYS A 171 5.42 -2.47 -17.67
C CYS A 171 4.17 -2.53 -16.77
N LEU A 172 4.32 -2.47 -15.44
CA LEU A 172 3.20 -2.51 -14.50
C LEU A 172 2.40 -1.22 -14.52
N GLU A 173 3.11 -0.10 -14.56
CA GLU A 173 2.49 1.20 -14.73
C GLU A 173 1.70 1.27 -16.04
N ALA A 174 2.28 0.82 -17.15
CA ALA A 174 1.60 0.80 -18.45
C ALA A 174 0.32 -0.06 -18.42
N ALA A 175 0.40 -1.27 -17.86
CA ALA A 175 -0.74 -2.18 -17.74
C ALA A 175 -1.84 -1.62 -16.81
N ILE A 176 -1.47 -0.98 -15.69
CA ILE A 176 -2.42 -0.30 -14.81
C ILE A 176 -3.10 0.84 -15.57
N ARG A 177 -2.35 1.66 -16.30
CA ARG A 177 -2.92 2.81 -17.04
C ARG A 177 -3.75 2.40 -18.24
N GLU A 178 -3.45 1.27 -18.87
CA GLU A 178 -4.30 0.70 -19.92
C GLU A 178 -5.66 0.29 -19.35
N TRP A 179 -5.67 -0.37 -18.18
CA TRP A 179 -6.90 -0.85 -17.55
C TRP A 179 -7.67 0.25 -16.80
N PHE A 180 -6.95 1.20 -16.20
CA PHE A 180 -7.46 2.29 -15.37
C PHE A 180 -6.97 3.64 -15.92
N PRO A 181 -7.45 4.10 -17.09
CA PRO A 181 -6.89 5.26 -17.79
C PRO A 181 -7.04 6.59 -17.04
N GLU A 182 -8.03 6.69 -16.15
CA GLU A 182 -8.24 7.89 -15.33
C GLU A 182 -7.41 7.91 -14.05
N HIS A 183 -6.77 6.78 -13.71
CA HIS A 183 -6.02 6.68 -12.47
C HIS A 183 -4.65 7.35 -12.59
N ARG A 184 -4.21 7.96 -11.49
CA ARG A 184 -2.91 8.63 -11.38
C ARG A 184 -2.04 7.95 -10.33
N LEU A 185 -0.76 7.78 -10.65
CA LEU A 185 0.23 7.32 -9.68
C LEU A 185 0.35 8.36 -8.57
N VAL A 186 0.21 7.96 -7.32
CA VAL A 186 0.52 8.81 -6.17
C VAL A 186 2.02 8.78 -5.95
N PRO A 187 2.74 9.91 -6.10
CA PRO A 187 4.18 9.93 -5.90
C PRO A 187 4.53 9.54 -4.47
N PHE A 188 5.64 8.82 -4.31
CA PHE A 188 6.04 8.30 -3.00
C PHE A 188 6.25 9.42 -1.96
N ALA A 189 6.91 10.52 -2.34
CA ALA A 189 7.11 11.69 -1.48
C ALA A 189 5.78 12.30 -0.99
N VAL A 190 4.69 12.15 -1.74
CA VAL A 190 3.35 12.63 -1.37
C VAL A 190 2.64 11.61 -0.48
N GLY A 191 2.69 10.32 -0.85
CA GLY A 191 2.10 9.24 -0.07
C GLY A 191 2.66 9.15 1.36
N CYS A 192 3.93 9.48 1.56
CA CYS A 192 4.61 9.48 2.86
C CYS A 192 4.28 10.68 3.76
N GLN A 193 3.58 11.69 3.25
CA GLN A 193 3.22 12.85 4.06
C GLN A 193 2.14 12.48 5.08
N THR A 194 2.26 13.01 6.30
CA THR A 194 1.25 12.85 7.35
C THR A 194 0.22 13.95 7.27
N LEU A 195 -1.03 13.59 7.53
CA LEU A 195 -2.12 14.55 7.58
C LEU A 195 -2.56 14.74 9.03
N ALA A 196 -2.54 15.99 9.51
CA ALA A 196 -2.86 16.27 10.92
C ALA A 196 -4.26 15.76 11.29
N GLY A 197 -4.34 14.98 12.37
CA GLY A 197 -5.59 14.36 12.84
C GLY A 197 -6.07 13.16 12.02
N LEU A 198 -5.34 12.72 10.98
CA LEU A 198 -5.68 11.50 10.27
C LEU A 198 -5.37 10.28 11.13
N VAL A 199 -6.41 9.54 11.49
CA VAL A 199 -6.31 8.26 12.19
C VAL A 199 -6.78 7.15 11.25
N VAL A 200 -5.91 6.16 11.02
CA VAL A 200 -6.20 4.98 10.21
C VAL A 200 -6.03 3.73 11.07
N ASP A 201 -7.08 2.92 11.18
CA ASP A 201 -7.09 1.72 12.01
C ASP A 201 -6.05 0.70 11.57
N GLY A 202 -5.36 0.08 12.52
CA GLY A 202 -4.28 -0.88 12.22
C GLY A 202 -2.96 -0.24 11.79
N CYS A 203 -2.90 1.08 11.57
CA CYS A 203 -1.64 1.76 11.29
C CYS A 203 -0.85 1.98 12.60
N ALA A 204 0.39 1.49 12.64
CA ALA A 204 1.25 1.53 13.83
C ALA A 204 1.63 2.96 14.27
N ALA A 205 1.55 3.93 13.36
CA ALA A 205 1.91 5.30 13.64
C ALA A 205 0.79 6.26 13.29
N GLN A 206 0.58 7.21 14.20
CA GLN A 206 -0.43 8.24 14.10
C GLN A 206 0.22 9.62 14.37
N PRO A 207 -0.18 10.69 13.67
CA PRO A 207 -1.13 10.70 12.56
C PRO A 207 -0.61 9.89 11.36
N ALA A 208 -1.50 9.16 10.71
CA ALA A 208 -1.15 8.29 9.59
C ALA A 208 -0.73 9.10 8.35
N CYS A 209 -0.02 8.43 7.45
CA CYS A 209 0.34 8.99 6.15
C CYS A 209 -0.80 8.85 5.13
N LEU A 210 -0.75 9.66 4.06
CA LEU A 210 -1.73 9.60 2.97
C LEU A 210 -1.80 8.19 2.35
N HIS A 211 -0.67 7.51 2.21
CA HIS A 211 -0.60 6.14 1.67
C HIS A 211 -1.44 5.16 2.48
N ALA A 212 -1.36 5.23 3.82
CA ALA A 212 -2.12 4.35 4.70
C ALA A 212 -3.64 4.55 4.54
N ALA A 213 -4.11 5.78 4.38
CA ALA A 213 -5.52 6.07 4.17
C ALA A 213 -6.02 5.63 2.79
N LEU A 214 -5.23 5.83 1.73
CA LEU A 214 -5.68 5.56 0.36
C LEU A 214 -5.58 4.09 -0.05
N PHE A 215 -4.61 3.37 0.52
CA PHE A 215 -4.29 2.02 0.08
C PHE A 215 -4.30 0.99 1.21
N HIS A 216 -3.95 1.41 2.44
CA HIS A 216 -3.75 0.52 3.61
C HIS A 216 -2.83 -0.67 3.31
N THR A 217 -2.02 -0.57 2.24
CA THR A 217 -0.90 -1.46 2.05
C THR A 217 0.17 -1.03 3.02
N ASP A 218 0.58 -1.95 3.89
CA ASP A 218 1.70 -1.78 4.79
C ASP A 218 2.98 -1.54 3.97
N ILE A 219 3.20 -0.29 3.53
CA ILE A 219 4.58 0.16 3.36
C ILE A 219 5.14 0.12 4.77
N PRO A 220 6.14 -0.73 5.02
CA PRO A 220 6.62 -0.94 6.36
C PRO A 220 6.98 0.39 6.98
N TRP A 221 6.44 0.66 8.17
CA TRP A 221 6.65 1.91 8.88
C TRP A 221 8.13 2.29 8.96
N GLN A 222 9.00 1.29 9.16
CA GLN A 222 10.46 1.50 9.17
C GLN A 222 10.96 2.12 7.86
N SER A 223 10.41 1.71 6.72
CA SER A 223 10.76 2.26 5.40
C SER A 223 10.28 3.70 5.20
N LEU A 224 9.32 4.16 6.01
CA LEU A 224 8.85 5.55 6.01
C LEU A 224 9.63 6.44 6.98
N GLU A 225 10.22 5.87 8.05
CA GLU A 225 11.07 6.58 9.01
C GLU A 225 12.52 6.73 8.55
N PHE A 226 13.07 5.68 7.94
CA PHE A 226 14.47 5.67 7.52
C PHE A 226 14.57 6.05 6.03
N HIS A 227 15.32 7.11 5.72
CA HIS A 227 15.57 7.65 4.37
C HIS A 227 16.36 6.71 3.44
N HIS A 228 16.19 5.39 3.55
CA HIS A 228 16.85 4.37 2.75
C HIS A 228 15.92 3.82 1.67
N HIS A 229 15.28 4.71 0.91
CA HIS A 229 14.63 4.35 -0.33
C HIS A 229 15.57 4.60 -1.53
N ARG A 230 15.34 3.87 -2.62
CA ARG A 230 16.07 3.98 -3.88
C ARG A 230 15.13 4.51 -4.97
N GLY A 231 15.70 5.19 -5.97
CA GLY A 231 14.95 5.79 -7.06
C GLY A 231 14.53 7.23 -6.79
N ASP A 232 13.62 7.75 -7.61
CA ASP A 232 13.09 9.11 -7.54
C ASP A 232 11.78 9.16 -6.75
N GLU A 233 11.79 9.74 -5.56
CA GLU A 233 10.59 9.91 -4.73
C GLU A 233 9.52 10.82 -5.38
N HIS A 234 9.92 11.64 -6.37
CA HIS A 234 9.05 12.54 -7.12
C HIS A 234 8.57 11.93 -8.44
N TYR A 235 8.84 10.65 -8.68
CA TYR A 235 8.31 9.95 -9.84
C TYR A 235 6.77 10.02 -9.86
N GLY A 236 6.21 10.39 -11.01
CA GLY A 236 4.77 10.62 -11.20
C GLY A 236 4.27 12.04 -10.91
N TYR A 237 5.08 12.96 -10.38
CA TYR A 237 4.65 14.35 -10.11
C TYR A 237 4.11 15.08 -11.34
N ASP A 238 4.59 14.75 -12.54
CA ASP A 238 4.15 15.41 -13.78
C ASP A 238 2.64 15.24 -14.04
N ALA A 239 2.05 14.09 -13.65
CA ALA A 239 0.61 13.85 -13.76
C ALA A 239 -0.23 14.73 -12.81
N TRP A 240 0.42 15.45 -11.91
CA TRP A 240 -0.20 16.31 -10.91
C TRP A 240 0.04 17.80 -11.15
N ARG A 241 0.74 18.19 -12.22
CA ARG A 241 0.96 19.61 -12.52
C ARG A 241 -0.37 20.33 -12.78
N THR A 242 -0.51 21.54 -12.23
CA THR A 242 -1.68 22.41 -12.48
C THR A 242 -1.72 22.97 -13.90
N THR A 243 -0.56 22.98 -14.56
CA THR A 243 -0.40 23.45 -15.94
C THR A 243 0.23 22.32 -16.75
N PRO A 244 -0.35 21.93 -17.90
CA PRO A 244 0.28 20.91 -18.75
C PRO A 244 1.67 21.39 -19.18
N SER A 245 2.66 20.50 -19.09
CA SER A 245 4.00 20.74 -19.62
C SER A 245 3.89 20.96 -21.13
N VAL A 246 4.32 22.13 -21.59
CA VAL A 246 4.40 22.50 -23.02
C VAL A 246 5.51 21.70 -23.70
#